data_AF-A0A8S3U149-F1
#
_entry.id   AF-A0A8S3U149-F1
#
_cell.length_a   1.000
_cell.length_b   1.000
_cell.length_c   1.000
_cell.angle_alpha   90.00
_cell.angle_beta   90.00
_cell.angle_gamma   90.00
#
_symmetry.space_group_name_H-M   'P 1'
#
loop_
_entity.id
_entity.type
_entity.pdbx_description
1 polymer ?
#
loop_
_entity_poly.entity_id
_entity_poly.type
_entity_poly.pdbx_seq_one_letter_code
_entity_poly.pdbx_strand_id
1 'polypeptide(L)'
;MLFIFGRLLLLLGNLLLVSTEQYKSGIFRINPDRLDTKFDRYRISTFENISPRMCFDKCIRRPRCHSYNYNRHLLRCELNYQPPYVSSSDFLNEVGFIYVEVGHYRGDPLYDTCLGNPCKPGEICEGTNDGGVVCVKEYEVIDEDDCTNLKKLNIRKRKWSLYNIPR
;
A
#
# COMPACT_ATOMS: atom_id res chain seq x y z
N MET A 1 -1.20 -48.02 0.90
CA MET A 1 -2.06 -46.81 0.79
C MET A 1 -1.71 -45.82 1.91
N LEU A 2 -0.43 -45.43 2.05
CA LEU A 2 0.07 -44.61 3.19
C LEU A 2 1.12 -43.55 2.80
N PHE A 3 1.37 -43.33 1.51
CA PHE A 3 2.41 -42.40 1.03
C PHE A 3 1.88 -41.08 0.46
N ILE A 4 0.55 -40.88 0.40
CA ILE A 4 -0.07 -39.67 -0.17
C ILE A 4 -0.30 -38.59 0.91
N PHE A 5 -0.51 -38.98 2.17
CA PHE A 5 -0.76 -38.02 3.27
C PHE A 5 0.48 -37.19 3.67
N GLY A 6 1.69 -37.75 3.53
CA GLY A 6 2.93 -37.04 3.92
C GLY A 6 3.27 -35.85 3.01
N ARG A 7 2.95 -35.93 1.72
CA ARG A 7 3.21 -34.83 0.76
C ARG A 7 2.19 -33.70 0.86
N LEU A 8 0.95 -34.00 1.25
CA LEU A 8 -0.09 -32.99 1.44
C LEU A 8 0.18 -32.11 2.68
N LEU A 9 0.71 -32.70 3.76
CA LEU A 9 1.13 -31.97 4.97
C LEU A 9 2.35 -31.07 4.74
N LEU A 10 3.31 -31.48 3.91
CA LEU A 10 4.46 -30.64 3.53
C LEU A 10 4.07 -29.45 2.66
N LEU A 11 3.07 -29.60 1.78
CA LEU A 11 2.55 -28.50 0.96
C LEU A 11 1.77 -27.48 1.81
N LEU A 12 0.98 -27.93 2.78
CA LEU A 12 0.29 -27.05 3.74
C LEU A 12 1.26 -26.32 4.67
N GLY A 13 2.32 -27.00 5.12
CA GLY A 13 3.38 -26.39 5.92
C GLY A 13 4.14 -25.29 5.17
N ASN A 14 4.45 -25.51 3.88
CA ASN A 14 5.10 -24.51 3.05
C ASN A 14 4.17 -23.33 2.70
N LEU A 15 2.87 -23.56 2.49
CA LEU A 15 1.93 -22.46 2.22
C LEU A 15 1.75 -21.53 3.43
N LEU A 16 1.75 -22.09 4.65
CA LEU A 16 1.66 -21.29 5.88
C LEU A 16 2.96 -20.51 6.14
N LEU A 17 4.13 -21.12 5.89
CA LEU A 17 5.43 -20.46 6.09
C LEU A 17 5.64 -19.26 5.15
N VAL A 18 5.24 -19.36 3.88
CA VAL A 18 5.42 -18.27 2.89
C VAL A 18 4.65 -17.00 3.28
N SER A 19 3.49 -17.12 3.94
CA SER A 19 2.72 -15.95 4.39
C SER A 19 3.38 -15.21 5.57
N THR A 20 4.19 -15.90 6.37
CA THR A 20 4.83 -15.33 7.57
C THR A 20 6.16 -14.65 7.30
N GLU A 21 6.91 -15.07 6.26
CA GLU A 21 8.24 -14.50 5.98
C GLU A 21 8.19 -13.09 5.37
N GLN A 22 7.18 -12.76 4.55
CA GLN A 22 7.02 -11.39 4.04
C GLN A 22 6.67 -10.38 5.16
N TYR A 23 6.09 -10.84 6.26
CA TYR A 23 5.79 -10.03 7.44
C TYR A 23 6.99 -9.86 8.38
N LYS A 24 7.92 -10.84 8.40
CA LYS A 24 9.13 -10.81 9.23
C LYS A 24 10.27 -9.95 8.67
N SER A 25 10.16 -9.44 7.43
CA SER A 25 11.24 -8.67 6.81
C SER A 25 11.46 -7.26 7.42
N GLY A 26 10.81 -6.92 8.53
CA GLY A 26 11.13 -5.74 9.34
C GLY A 26 10.77 -4.38 8.74
N ILE A 27 10.07 -4.35 7.59
CA ILE A 27 9.75 -3.09 6.90
C ILE A 27 8.53 -2.39 7.51
N PHE A 28 7.59 -3.14 8.12
CA PHE A 28 6.38 -2.56 8.71
C PHE A 28 6.31 -2.86 10.21
N ARG A 29 6.31 -1.80 11.03
CA ARG A 29 5.92 -1.88 12.43
C ARG A 29 4.41 -2.00 12.49
N ILE A 30 3.92 -3.23 12.47
CA ILE A 30 2.50 -3.52 12.60
C ILE A 30 2.21 -3.66 14.08
N ASN A 31 1.26 -2.86 14.58
CA ASN A 31 0.75 -3.06 15.92
C ASN A 31 0.00 -4.42 15.93
N PRO A 32 0.44 -5.41 16.73
CA PRO A 32 -0.20 -6.72 16.76
C PRO A 32 -1.68 -6.66 17.14
N ASP A 33 -2.09 -5.66 17.93
CA ASP A 33 -3.50 -5.42 18.30
C ASP A 33 -4.37 -4.95 17.12
N ARG A 34 -3.76 -4.65 15.96
CA ARG A 34 -4.43 -4.20 14.73
C ARG A 34 -4.37 -5.24 13.62
N LEU A 35 -4.01 -6.47 13.96
CA LEU A 35 -4.18 -7.61 13.07
C LEU A 35 -5.68 -7.94 12.93
N ASP A 36 -6.10 -8.33 11.74
CA ASP A 36 -7.50 -8.66 11.43
C ASP A 36 -8.46 -7.52 11.78
N THR A 37 -7.96 -6.31 11.61
CA THR A 37 -8.68 -5.07 11.89
C THR A 37 -8.56 -4.15 10.68
N LYS A 38 -9.65 -3.43 10.39
CA LYS A 38 -9.73 -2.40 9.36
C LYS A 38 -10.34 -1.14 9.95
N PHE A 39 -9.88 0.01 9.49
CA PHE A 39 -10.55 1.29 9.72
C PHE A 39 -11.58 1.52 8.62
N ASP A 40 -12.87 1.56 8.96
CA ASP A 40 -13.97 1.53 7.97
C ASP A 40 -14.48 2.92 7.57
N ARG A 41 -13.87 3.99 8.09
CA ARG A 41 -14.25 5.36 7.75
C ARG A 41 -13.21 6.05 6.88
N TYR A 42 -13.67 7.10 6.19
CA TYR A 42 -12.81 8.07 5.48
C TYR A 42 -11.91 7.47 4.39
N ARG A 43 -12.40 6.42 3.71
CA ARG A 43 -11.70 5.79 2.57
C ARG A 43 -11.58 6.76 1.40
N ILE A 44 -10.35 6.97 0.95
CA ILE A 44 -9.97 7.85 -0.17
C ILE A 44 -10.05 7.11 -1.50
N SER A 45 -9.43 5.94 -1.55
CA SER A 45 -9.21 5.17 -2.76
C SER A 45 -8.97 3.71 -2.43
N THR A 46 -9.26 2.84 -3.40
CA THR A 46 -9.03 1.41 -3.32
C THR A 46 -8.16 0.98 -4.50
N PHE A 47 -7.18 0.12 -4.24
CA PHE A 47 -6.33 -0.48 -5.25
C PHE A 47 -6.33 -2.00 -5.08
N GLU A 48 -6.45 -2.73 -6.19
CA GLU A 48 -6.41 -4.19 -6.23
C GLU A 48 -5.03 -4.68 -6.73
N ASN A 49 -4.73 -5.96 -6.50
CA ASN A 49 -3.52 -6.62 -7.00
C ASN A 49 -2.22 -5.88 -6.66
N ILE A 50 -2.14 -5.37 -5.43
CA ILE A 50 -1.03 -4.52 -4.97
C ILE A 50 -0.34 -5.14 -3.77
N SER A 51 0.98 -4.93 -3.64
CA SER A 51 1.73 -5.37 -2.46
C SER A 51 1.51 -4.42 -1.27
N PRO A 52 1.74 -4.88 -0.02
CA PRO A 52 1.66 -4.00 1.15
C PRO A 52 2.59 -2.79 1.04
N ARG A 53 3.80 -3.00 0.50
CA ARG A 53 4.78 -1.93 0.29
C ARG A 53 4.28 -0.88 -0.69
N MET A 54 3.72 -1.31 -1.83
CA MET A 54 3.15 -0.38 -2.79
C MET A 54 1.93 0.36 -2.23
N CYS A 55 1.16 -0.27 -1.34
CA CYS A 55 0.07 0.40 -0.62
C CYS A 55 0.59 1.52 0.29
N PHE A 56 1.63 1.24 1.07
CA PHE A 56 2.33 2.26 1.86
C PHE A 56 2.87 3.41 1.00
N ASP A 57 3.59 3.10 -0.08
CA ASP A 57 4.14 4.09 -1.00
C ASP A 57 3.04 4.97 -1.60
N LYS A 58 1.89 4.36 -1.96
CA LYS A 58 0.73 5.09 -2.45
C LYS A 58 0.11 6.01 -1.39
N CYS A 59 0.16 5.63 -0.12
CA CYS A 59 -0.33 6.46 0.97
C CYS A 59 0.61 7.66 1.21
N ILE A 60 1.89 7.43 1.49
CA ILE A 60 2.82 8.50 1.87
C ILE A 60 3.00 9.56 0.77
N ARG A 61 2.75 9.21 -0.50
CA ARG A 61 2.82 10.14 -1.62
C ARG A 61 1.55 10.95 -1.82
N ARG A 62 0.42 10.55 -1.23
CA ARG A 62 -0.84 11.27 -1.38
C ARG A 62 -1.03 12.22 -0.21
N PRO A 63 -1.21 13.52 -0.47
CA PRO A 63 -1.48 14.47 0.58
C PRO A 63 -2.75 14.06 1.31
N ARG A 64 -2.66 14.08 2.64
CA ARG A 64 -3.72 13.72 3.59
C ARG A 64 -4.03 12.22 3.70
N CYS A 65 -3.28 11.33 3.05
CA CYS A 65 -3.34 9.92 3.45
C CYS A 65 -2.59 9.75 4.77
N HIS A 66 -3.24 9.15 5.76
CA HIS A 66 -2.66 8.98 7.09
C HIS A 66 -2.64 7.54 7.57
N SER A 67 -3.51 6.71 7.00
CA SER A 67 -3.51 5.29 7.24
C SER A 67 -4.00 4.56 6.01
N TYR A 68 -3.78 3.25 5.99
CA TYR A 68 -4.37 2.38 5.00
C TYR A 68 -4.79 1.06 5.64
N ASN A 69 -5.78 0.42 5.03
CA ASN A 69 -6.12 -0.98 5.27
C ASN A 69 -5.52 -1.82 4.15
N TYR A 70 -4.89 -2.93 4.48
CA TYR A 70 -4.43 -3.89 3.48
C TYR A 70 -5.01 -5.28 3.75
N ASN A 71 -5.76 -5.81 2.79
CA ASN A 71 -6.24 -7.18 2.84
C ASN A 71 -5.19 -8.12 2.25
N ARG A 72 -4.66 -9.00 3.08
CA ARG A 72 -3.60 -9.95 2.72
C ARG A 72 -4.05 -11.03 1.74
N HIS A 73 -5.33 -11.40 1.77
CA HIS A 73 -5.87 -12.47 0.94
C HIS A 73 -6.29 -11.96 -0.44
N LEU A 74 -6.85 -10.75 -0.49
CA LEU A 74 -7.33 -10.12 -1.72
C LEU A 74 -6.27 -9.25 -2.40
N LEU A 75 -5.10 -9.07 -1.78
CA LEU A 75 -4.06 -8.15 -2.25
C LEU A 75 -4.61 -6.74 -2.52
N ARG A 76 -5.50 -6.29 -1.62
CA ARG A 76 -6.29 -5.06 -1.75
C ARG A 76 -5.81 -4.02 -0.76
N CYS A 77 -5.65 -2.79 -1.23
CA CYS A 77 -5.26 -1.63 -0.45
C CYS A 77 -6.40 -0.62 -0.41
N GLU A 78 -6.76 -0.14 0.78
CA GLU A 78 -7.71 0.96 0.98
C GLU A 78 -6.97 2.09 1.68
N LEU A 79 -6.82 3.24 1.03
CA LEU A 79 -6.21 4.42 1.64
C LEU A 79 -7.25 5.20 2.43
N ASN A 80 -6.87 5.76 3.59
CA ASN A 80 -7.77 6.48 4.48
C ASN A 80 -7.22 7.88 4.85
N TYR A 81 -8.12 8.86 4.93
CA TYR A 81 -7.81 10.18 5.51
C TYR A 81 -7.69 10.09 7.04
N GLN A 82 -6.93 11.00 7.66
CA GLN A 82 -7.00 11.18 9.12
C GLN A 82 -8.18 12.09 9.46
N PRO A 83 -9.17 11.59 10.22
CA PRO A 83 -10.12 12.47 10.86
C PRO A 83 -9.46 13.19 12.05
N PRO A 84 -10.01 14.33 12.49
CA PRO A 84 -9.54 15.04 13.68
C PRO A 84 -9.67 14.22 14.98
N TYR A 85 -10.48 13.16 14.97
CA TYR A 85 -10.69 12.26 16.09
C TYR A 85 -10.94 10.84 15.57
N VAL A 86 -10.31 9.85 16.20
CA VAL A 86 -10.47 8.42 15.89
C VAL A 86 -10.99 7.72 17.14
N SER A 87 -12.14 7.05 17.02
CA SER A 87 -12.74 6.23 18.08
C SER A 87 -12.38 4.76 17.90
N SER A 88 -12.39 3.98 18.98
CA SER A 88 -12.30 2.51 18.90
C SER A 88 -13.44 1.91 18.08
N SER A 89 -14.62 2.54 18.08
CA SER A 89 -15.79 2.12 17.29
C SER A 89 -15.64 2.31 15.78
N ASP A 90 -14.62 3.03 15.32
CA ASP A 90 -14.37 3.22 13.88
C ASP A 90 -13.57 2.07 13.25
N PHE A 91 -13.14 1.13 14.09
CA PHE A 91 -12.45 -0.08 13.68
C PHE A 91 -13.40 -1.26 13.63
N LEU A 92 -13.29 -2.03 12.55
CA LEU A 92 -13.99 -3.29 12.38
C LEU A 92 -12.99 -4.44 12.49
N ASN A 93 -13.39 -5.49 13.18
CA ASN A 93 -12.68 -6.76 13.16
C ASN A 93 -13.02 -7.47 11.84
N GLU A 94 -12.09 -7.48 10.91
CA GLU A 94 -12.24 -8.06 9.59
C GLU A 94 -11.02 -8.92 9.25
N VAL A 95 -11.21 -10.24 9.23
CA VAL A 95 -10.14 -11.21 9.07
C VAL A 95 -9.40 -10.98 7.74
N GLY A 96 -8.07 -11.01 7.80
CA GLY A 96 -7.21 -10.82 6.65
C GLY A 96 -6.80 -9.37 6.41
N PHE A 97 -7.47 -8.39 7.05
CA PHE A 97 -7.04 -7.01 7.01
C PHE A 97 -5.91 -6.73 8.00
N ILE A 98 -5.05 -5.78 7.64
CA ILE A 98 -4.19 -5.05 8.55
C ILE A 98 -4.49 -3.56 8.42
N TYR A 99 -4.55 -2.88 9.55
CA TYR A 99 -4.58 -1.43 9.61
C TYR A 99 -3.18 -0.88 9.91
N VAL A 100 -2.74 0.12 9.14
CA VAL A 100 -1.42 0.74 9.32
C VAL A 100 -1.52 2.25 9.29
N GLU A 101 -1.04 2.90 10.35
CA GLU A 101 -0.83 4.35 10.40
C GLU A 101 0.56 4.71 9.86
N VAL A 102 0.61 5.57 8.85
CA VAL A 102 1.89 5.96 8.23
C VAL A 102 2.63 7.03 9.03
N GLY A 103 1.95 7.69 9.97
CA GLY A 103 2.55 8.71 10.83
C GLY A 103 3.68 8.18 11.72
N HIS A 104 3.68 6.89 12.06
CA HIS A 104 4.74 6.25 12.84
C HIS A 104 6.11 6.21 12.15
N TYR A 105 6.15 6.45 10.83
CA TYR A 105 7.37 6.43 10.02
C TYR A 105 7.97 7.83 9.83
N ARG A 106 7.39 8.87 10.43
CA ARG A 106 7.95 10.23 10.40
C ARG A 106 9.34 10.27 11.05
N GLY A 107 10.27 10.98 10.42
CA GLY A 107 11.67 11.03 10.83
C GLY A 107 12.52 9.85 10.34
N ASP A 108 11.94 8.88 9.60
CA ASP A 108 12.73 7.90 8.87
C ASP A 108 13.31 8.54 7.59
N PRO A 109 14.64 8.66 7.45
CA PRO A 109 15.26 9.30 6.29
C PRO A 109 14.84 8.71 4.93
N LEU A 110 14.36 7.47 4.91
CA LEU A 110 13.92 6.79 3.70
C LEU A 110 12.55 7.30 3.20
N TYR A 111 11.71 7.82 4.10
CA TYR A 111 10.30 8.13 3.83
C TYR A 111 9.90 9.58 4.17
N ASP A 112 10.76 10.32 4.87
CA ASP A 112 10.42 11.61 5.47
C ASP A 112 9.96 12.69 4.45
N THR A 113 10.52 12.68 3.23
CA THR A 113 10.29 13.72 2.22
C THR A 113 8.82 13.91 1.85
N CYS A 114 8.04 12.83 1.71
CA CYS A 114 6.62 12.93 1.38
C CYS A 114 5.67 12.79 2.59
N LEU A 115 6.14 12.24 3.72
CA LEU A 115 5.35 12.11 4.95
C LEU A 115 4.93 13.45 5.56
N GLY A 116 5.64 14.53 5.23
CA GLY A 116 5.29 15.90 5.59
C GLY A 116 4.06 16.46 4.86
N ASN A 117 3.48 15.73 3.91
CA ASN A 117 2.39 16.20 3.04
C ASN A 117 2.69 17.55 2.37
N PRO A 118 3.81 17.70 1.63
CA PRO A 118 4.21 18.97 1.04
C PRO A 118 3.33 19.44 -0.13
N CYS A 119 2.53 18.53 -0.70
CA CYS A 119 1.72 18.78 -1.90
C CYS A 119 0.27 19.17 -1.60
N LYS A 120 -0.38 19.82 -2.57
CA LYS A 120 -1.78 20.22 -2.45
C LYS A 120 -2.71 19.04 -2.73
N PRO A 121 -3.98 19.09 -2.26
CA PRO A 121 -4.97 18.07 -2.60
C PRO A 121 -5.11 17.89 -4.12
N GLY A 122 -5.15 16.65 -4.59
CA GLY A 122 -5.17 16.31 -6.02
C GLY A 122 -3.77 16.24 -6.67
N GLU A 123 -2.70 16.40 -5.90
CA GLU A 123 -1.32 16.17 -6.35
C GLU A 123 -0.74 14.92 -5.67
N ILE A 124 0.31 14.36 -6.27
CA ILE A 124 1.12 13.26 -5.75
C ILE A 124 2.52 13.80 -5.48
N CYS A 125 3.05 13.50 -4.31
CA CYS A 125 4.43 13.80 -3.92
C CYS A 125 5.40 12.77 -4.51
N GLU A 126 6.47 13.25 -5.14
CA GLU A 126 7.58 12.45 -5.62
C GLU A 126 8.88 13.03 -5.06
N GLY A 127 9.68 12.22 -4.37
CA GLY A 127 11.02 12.61 -3.91
C GLY A 127 11.99 12.73 -5.09
N THR A 128 12.88 13.73 -5.04
CA THR A 128 13.98 13.89 -6.01
C THR A 128 15.27 13.25 -5.48
N ASN A 129 16.21 12.98 -6.38
CA ASN A 129 17.52 12.45 -6.00
C ASN A 129 18.32 13.39 -5.09
N ASP A 130 18.02 14.69 -5.15
CA ASP A 130 18.69 15.74 -4.36
C ASP A 130 18.03 15.93 -2.97
N GLY A 131 17.10 15.04 -2.59
CA GLY A 131 16.35 15.14 -1.33
C GLY A 131 15.20 16.16 -1.35
N GLY A 132 14.90 16.73 -2.50
CA GLY A 132 13.75 17.63 -2.71
C GLY A 132 12.46 16.87 -2.98
N VAL A 133 11.38 17.62 -3.21
CA VAL A 133 10.05 17.09 -3.55
C VAL A 133 9.49 17.75 -4.80
N VAL A 134 8.80 16.97 -5.62
CA VAL A 134 8.03 17.45 -6.77
C VAL A 134 6.59 17.01 -6.60
N CYS A 135 5.67 17.95 -6.78
CA CYS A 135 4.24 17.69 -6.75
C CYS A 135 3.73 17.58 -8.18
N VAL A 136 3.17 16.44 -8.53
CA VAL A 136 2.59 16.17 -9.85
C VAL A 136 1.09 15.99 -9.72
N LYS A 137 0.29 16.48 -10.68
CA LYS A 137 -1.16 16.25 -10.64
C LYS A 137 -1.46 14.75 -10.71
N GLU A 138 -2.37 14.28 -9.86
CA GLU A 138 -2.96 12.95 -9.98
C GLU A 138 -3.85 12.97 -11.22
N TYR A 139 -3.31 12.59 -12.38
CA TYR A 139 -4.12 12.45 -13.58
C TYR A 139 -5.14 11.34 -13.34
N GLU A 140 -6.43 11.64 -13.56
CA GLU A 140 -7.44 10.61 -13.75
C GLU A 140 -6.95 9.69 -14.88
N VAL A 141 -6.82 8.41 -14.58
CA VAL A 141 -6.44 7.40 -15.57
C VAL A 141 -7.49 7.46 -16.67
N ILE A 142 -7.09 7.94 -17.85
CA ILE A 142 -7.84 7.71 -19.08
C ILE A 142 -7.75 6.20 -19.31
N ASP A 143 -8.92 5.55 -19.44
CA ASP A 143 -9.03 4.14 -19.81
C ASP A 143 -8.03 3.77 -20.92
N GLU A 144 -7.39 2.60 -20.78
CA GLU A 144 -6.32 2.09 -21.65
C GLU A 144 -6.71 1.92 -23.14
N ASP A 145 -7.96 2.19 -23.52
CA ASP A 145 -8.47 2.00 -24.88
C ASP A 145 -8.19 3.16 -25.87
N ASP A 146 -7.70 4.34 -25.43
CA ASP A 146 -7.34 5.43 -26.36
C ASP A 146 -5.82 5.66 -26.45
N CYS A 147 -5.11 4.64 -26.93
CA CYS A 147 -3.68 4.71 -27.25
C CYS A 147 -3.33 5.71 -28.39
N THR A 148 -4.30 6.40 -28.97
CA THR A 148 -4.12 7.25 -30.16
C THR A 148 -3.66 8.68 -29.84
N ASN A 149 -3.86 9.16 -28.61
CA ASN A 149 -3.64 10.57 -28.26
C ASN A 149 -2.41 10.87 -27.38
N LEU A 150 -1.59 9.87 -27.05
CA LEU A 150 -0.39 10.00 -26.21
C LEU A 150 0.75 10.85 -26.81
N LYS A 151 0.60 11.38 -28.04
CA LYS A 151 1.63 12.22 -28.69
C LYS A 151 1.58 13.71 -28.32
N LYS A 152 0.53 14.20 -27.65
CA LYS A 152 0.38 15.64 -27.33
C LYS A 152 0.67 16.02 -25.87
N LEU A 153 0.81 15.04 -24.98
CA LEU A 153 1.22 15.29 -23.62
C LEU A 153 2.69 14.90 -23.50
N ASN A 154 3.49 15.77 -22.89
CA ASN A 154 4.89 15.54 -22.57
C ASN A 154 5.00 14.49 -21.44
N ILE A 155 4.47 13.30 -21.71
CA ILE A 155 4.40 12.17 -20.80
C ILE A 155 5.78 11.53 -20.86
N ARG A 156 6.59 11.76 -19.82
CA ARG A 156 7.65 10.81 -19.49
C ARG A 156 6.95 9.46 -19.31
N LYS A 157 7.09 8.57 -20.31
CA LYS A 157 6.65 7.18 -20.22
C LYS A 157 7.14 6.63 -18.88
N ARG A 158 6.23 6.45 -17.92
CA ARG A 158 6.56 5.86 -16.62
C ARG A 158 6.83 4.39 -16.87
N LYS A 159 8.09 4.04 -17.05
CA LYS A 159 8.56 2.67 -16.91
C LYS A 159 8.50 2.38 -15.42
N TRP A 160 7.36 1.89 -14.94
CA TRP A 160 7.32 1.25 -13.64
C TRP A 160 8.25 0.05 -13.75
N SER A 161 9.38 0.10 -13.02
CA SER A 161 10.27 -1.04 -12.90
C SER A 161 9.46 -2.18 -12.30
N LEU A 162 9.05 -3.11 -13.16
CA LEU A 162 8.53 -4.43 -12.82
C LEU A 162 9.62 -5.15 -12.02
N TYR A 163 9.68 -4.90 -10.71
CA TYR A 163 10.52 -5.69 -9.83
C TYR A 163 9.77 -6.98 -9.50
N ASN A 164 10.16 -8.01 -10.24
CA ASN A 164 10.08 -9.44 -9.94
C ASN A 164 8.77 -9.94 -9.32
N ILE A 165 7.84 -10.32 -10.20
CA ILE A 165 6.91 -11.42 -9.92
C ILE A 165 7.74 -12.71 -10.10
N PRO A 166 8.01 -13.51 -9.06
CA PRO A 166 8.56 -14.84 -9.25
C PRO A 166 7.51 -15.68 -10.00
N ARG A 167 7.92 -16.32 -11.10
CA ARG A 167 7.10 -17.32 -11.81
C ARG A 167 6.90 -18.57 -10.96
#